data_AF-U3U625-F1
#
_entry.id   AF-U3U625-F1
#
_cell.length_a   1.000
_cell.length_b   1.000
_cell.length_c   1.000
_cell.angle_alpha   90.00
_cell.angle_beta   90.00
_cell.angle_gamma   90.00
#
_symmetry.space_group_name_H-M   'P 1'
#
loop_
_entity.id
_entity.type
_entity.pdbx_description
1 polymer ?
#
loop_
_entity_poly.entity_id
_entity_poly.type
_entity_poly.pdbx_seq_one_letter_code
_entity_poly.pdbx_strand_id
1 'polypeptide(L)' 'MDEYSPKRHDIAQLKFLCENLFDESMATLTDSHHGWVNDPTSAGNLQLNDLIEHIASFHDELQN' A
#
# COMPACT_ATOMS: atom_id res chain seq x y z
N MET A 1 27.12 -6.03 -15.97
CA MET A 1 25.94 -6.62 -15.30
C MET A 1 25.28 -5.43 -14.65
N ASP A 2 24.42 -4.75 -15.41
CA ASP A 2 24.03 -3.35 -15.19
C ASP A 2 22.52 -3.22 -15.07
N GLU A 3 21.89 -4.07 -14.25
CA GLU A 3 20.42 -4.10 -14.15
C GLU A 3 19.88 -3.51 -12.85
N TYR A 4 20.74 -2.98 -11.97
CA TYR A 4 20.31 -2.25 -10.79
C TYR A 4 20.28 -0.73 -11.07
N SER A 5 19.34 -0.30 -11.92
CA SER A 5 19.05 1.14 -12.02
C SER A 5 18.11 1.48 -10.87
N PRO A 6 18.49 2.36 -9.93
CA PRO A 6 17.66 2.74 -8.78
C PRO A 6 16.24 3.10 -9.21
N LYS A 7 16.10 3.88 -10.28
CA LYS A 7 14.80 4.24 -10.87
C LYS A 7 13.92 3.06 -11.29
N ARG A 8 14.50 1.96 -11.80
CA ARG A 8 13.73 0.75 -12.16
C ARG A 8 13.29 -0.01 -10.92
N HIS A 9 14.14 -0.02 -9.89
CA HIS A 9 13.80 -0.60 -8.59
C HIS A 9 12.68 0.20 -7.93
N ASP A 10 12.77 1.53 -7.97
CA ASP A 10 11.77 2.43 -7.41
C ASP A 10 10.39 2.26 -8.07
N ILE A 11 10.36 2.15 -9.41
CA ILE A 11 9.13 1.90 -10.15
C ILE A 11 8.56 0.51 -9.83
N ALA A 12 9.41 -0.51 -9.68
CA ALA A 12 8.96 -1.86 -9.32
C ALA A 12 8.41 -1.91 -7.89
N GLN A 13 9.07 -1.23 -6.95
CA GLN A 13 8.61 -1.09 -5.57
C GLN A 13 7.29 -0.34 -5.49
N LEU A 14 7.13 0.78 -6.20
CA LEU A 14 5.87 1.51 -6.23
C LEU A 14 4.72 0.64 -6.75
N LYS A 15 4.97 -0.11 -7.83
CA LYS A 15 3.96 -1.05 -8.37
C LYS A 15 3.57 -2.10 -7.35
N PHE A 16 4.56 -2.73 -6.71
CA PHE A 16 4.32 -3.74 -5.69
C PHE A 16 3.54 -3.18 -4.49
N LEU A 17 3.89 -2.00 -3.99
CA LEU A 17 3.19 -1.34 -2.89
C LEU A 17 1.72 -1.04 -3.25
N CYS A 18 1.47 -0.55 -4.46
CA CYS A 18 0.11 -0.32 -4.95
C CYS A 18 -0.70 -1.62 -5.13
N GLU A 19 -0.07 -2.69 -5.63
CA GLU A 19 -0.71 -4.01 -5.76
C GLU A 19 -1.06 -4.59 -4.39
N ASN A 20 -0.15 -4.51 -3.42
CA ASN A 20 -0.42 -4.95 -2.05
C ASN A 20 -1.54 -4.12 -1.41
N LEU A 21 -1.54 -2.81 -1.60
CA LEU A 21 -2.60 -1.93 -1.09
C LEU A 21 -3.96 -2.36 -1.61
N PHE A 22 -4.05 -2.71 -2.90
CA PHE A 22 -5.28 -3.19 -3.51
C PHE A 22 -5.76 -4.50 -2.88
N ASP A 23 -4.85 -5.48 -2.75
CA ASP A 23 -5.17 -6.79 -2.18
C ASP A 23 -5.59 -6.68 -0.70
N GLU A 24 -4.84 -5.92 0.12
CA GLU A 24 -5.16 -5.70 1.53
C GLU A 24 -6.47 -4.91 1.72
N SER A 25 -6.73 -3.92 0.85
CA SER A 25 -7.98 -3.17 0.88
C SER A 25 -9.17 -4.08 0.55
N MET A 26 -9.03 -4.94 -0.47
CA MET A 26 -10.06 -5.90 -0.83
C MET A 26 -10.26 -6.96 0.25
N ALA A 27 -9.19 -7.45 0.87
CA ALA A 27 -9.27 -8.35 2.01
C ALA A 27 -10.02 -7.69 3.17
N THR A 28 -9.68 -6.46 3.55
CA THR A 28 -10.31 -5.73 4.66
C THR A 28 -11.79 -5.41 4.38
N LEU A 29 -12.12 -5.02 3.14
CA LEU A 29 -13.50 -4.73 2.73
C LEU A 29 -14.36 -6.00 2.63
N THR A 30 -13.77 -7.12 2.20
CA THR A 30 -14.48 -8.41 2.08
C THR A 30 -14.57 -9.14 3.41
N ASP A 31 -13.56 -9.00 4.29
CA ASP A 31 -13.50 -9.59 5.63
C ASP A 31 -14.35 -8.82 6.66
N SER A 32 -15.19 -7.90 6.21
CA SER A 32 -16.24 -7.25 7.02
C SER A 32 -17.34 -8.26 7.40
N HIS A 33 -16.95 -9.40 7.97
CA HIS A 33 -17.74 -10.53 8.46
C HIS A 33 -18.61 -10.18 9.67
N HIS A 34 -18.41 -9.01 10.29
CA HIS A 34 -19.08 -8.59 11.51
C HIS A 34 -19.87 -7.28 11.29
N GLY A 35 -20.88 -7.33 10.44
CA GLY A 35 -21.96 -6.34 10.40
C GLY A 35 -21.63 -5.01 9.71
N TRP A 36 -21.67 -5.01 8.37
CA TRP A 36 -21.94 -3.86 7.46
C TRP A 36 -21.05 -2.61 7.55
N VAL A 37 -20.29 -2.40 8.62
CA VAL A 37 -19.46 -1.22 8.85
C VAL A 37 -18.04 -1.70 9.09
N ASN A 38 -17.15 -1.35 8.17
CA ASN A 38 -15.71 -1.50 8.36
C ASN A 38 -15.25 -0.50 9.43
N ASP A 39 -14.80 -0.98 10.58
CA ASP A 39 -14.35 -0.14 11.69
C ASP A 39 -13.04 0.60 11.32
N PRO A 40 -13.03 1.94 11.24
CA PRO A 40 -11.82 2.70 10.90
C PRO A 40 -10.67 2.50 11.89
N THR A 41 -10.95 2.04 13.12
CA THR A 41 -9.92 1.75 14.12
C THR A 41 -9.45 0.28 14.13
N SER A 42 -9.97 -0.54 13.23
CA SER A 42 -9.55 -1.93 13.10
C SER A 42 -8.10 -2.03 12.66
N ALA A 43 -7.44 -3.11 13.08
CA ALA A 43 -6.04 -3.37 12.72
C ALA A 43 -5.80 -3.31 11.20
N GLY A 44 -6.72 -3.86 10.39
CA GLY A 44 -6.63 -3.81 8.93
C GLY A 44 -6.66 -2.38 8.38
N ASN A 45 -7.58 -1.53 8.85
CA ASN A 45 -7.60 -0.13 8.40
C ASN A 45 -6.40 0.69 8.89
N LEU A 46 -5.89 0.43 10.09
CA LEU A 46 -4.68 1.09 10.57
C LEU A 46 -3.48 0.72 9.69
N GLN A 47 -3.33 -0.57 9.36
CA GLN A 47 -2.28 -1.04 8.44
C GLN A 47 -2.42 -0.44 7.04
N LEU A 48 -3.64 -0.32 6.52
CA LEU A 48 -3.91 0.34 5.24
C LEU A 48 -3.54 1.82 5.27
N ASN A 49 -3.85 2.53 6.35
CA ASN A 49 -3.48 3.94 6.50
C ASN A 49 -1.96 4.11 6.53
N ASP A 50 -1.25 3.28 7.31
CA ASP A 50 0.22 3.30 7.35
C ASP A 50 0.82 3.01 5.97
N LEU A 51 0.25 2.05 5.22
CA LEU A 51 0.67 1.71 3.87
C LEU A 51 0.45 2.88 2.88
N ILE A 52 -0.69 3.58 2.99
CA ILE A 52 -0.98 4.78 2.18
C ILE A 52 0.02 5.89 2.48
N GLU A 53 0.30 6.18 3.76
CA GLU A 53 1.29 7.18 4.15
C GLU A 53 2.71 6.82 3.66
N HIS A 54 3.06 5.54 3.72
CA HIS A 54 4.34 5.04 3.21
C HIS A 54 4.46 5.23 1.69
N ILE A 55 3.42 4.90 0.93
CA ILE A 55 3.39 5.09 -0.53
C ILE A 55 3.49 6.58 -0.90
N ALA A 56 2.78 7.45 -0.16
CA ALA A 56 2.84 8.89 -0.38
C ALA A 56 4.26 9.45 -0.14
N SER A 57 4.87 9.08 0.98
CA SER A 57 6.25 9.48 1.31
C SER A 57 7.24 8.97 0.28
N PHE A 58 7.09 7.71 -0.15
CA PHE A 58 7.93 7.12 -1.18
C PHE A 58 7.78 7.84 -2.53
N HIS A 59 6.57 8.25 -2.91
CA HIS A 59 6.34 9.01 -4.13
C HIS A 59 7.00 10.40 -4.11
N ASP A 60 6.89 11.11 -2.99
CA ASP A 60 7.51 12.44 -2.82
C ASP A 60 9.04 12.35 -2.88
N GLU A 61 9.64 11.29 -2.33
CA GLU A 61 11.08 11.03 -2.44
C GLU A 61 11.53 10.80 -3.89
N LEU A 62 10.68 10.24 -4.75
CA LEU A 62 10.99 10.03 -6.17
C LEU A 62 10.89 11.29 -7.03
N GLN A 63 10.23 12.35 -6.53
CA GLN A 63 10.09 13.61 -7.23
C GLN A 63 11.22 14.61 -6.95
N ASN A 64 12.02 14.41 -5.88
CA ASN A 64 13.21 15.21 -5.52
C ASN A 64 14.49 14.72 -6.20
#